data_AF-A0A482VC81-F1
#
_entry.id   AF-A0A482VC81-F1
#
_cell.length_a   1.000
_cell.length_b   1.000
_cell.length_c   1.000
_cell.angle_alpha   90.00
_cell.angle_beta   90.00
_cell.angle_gamma   90.00
#
_symmetry.space_group_name_H-M   'P 1'
#
loop_
_entity.id
_entity.type
_entity.pdbx_description
1 polymer ?
#
loop_
_entity_poly.entity_id
_entity_poly.type
_entity_poly.pdbx_seq_one_letter_code
_entity_poly.pdbx_strand_id
1 'polypeptide(L)'
;MNSKYDDMLVPPSKVGKWMLFLSQAEVNQVWKKIKEAIMEGHLWNSKVSTTDPTNLTYAIMIYTKDYNDVDDVINTLEYLERTGIKPANKIIKYKTDEQTRAGIYSGGKQRASIYDSATIKQKRRSQNDELSWRRRDGVSNLAPTTSNWRTSYNSRRN
;
A
#
# COMPACT_ATOMS: atom_id res chain seq x y z
N MET A 1 -27.67 16.42 -8.26
CA MET A 1 -27.35 14.99 -8.11
C MET A 1 -25.86 14.84 -8.36
N ASN A 2 -25.06 14.64 -7.29
CA ASN A 2 -23.60 14.59 -7.39
C ASN A 2 -23.16 13.17 -7.73
N SER A 3 -22.88 12.97 -9.01
CA SER A 3 -22.35 11.72 -9.55
C SER A 3 -20.87 11.55 -9.20
N LYS A 4 -20.58 11.30 -7.92
CA LYS A 4 -19.23 10.92 -7.45
C LYS A 4 -18.86 9.48 -7.81
N TYR A 5 -19.71 8.81 -8.60
CA TYR A 5 -19.61 7.41 -8.98
C TYR A 5 -19.83 7.18 -10.48
N ASP A 6 -19.99 8.23 -11.32
CA ASP A 6 -20.09 8.02 -12.78
C ASP A 6 -18.78 7.54 -13.42
N ASP A 7 -17.64 7.67 -12.72
CA ASP A 7 -16.34 7.21 -13.21
C ASP A 7 -16.06 5.72 -12.83
N MET A 8 -17.13 4.93 -12.65
CA MET A 8 -17.06 3.53 -12.25
C MET A 8 -16.72 2.60 -13.42
N LEU A 9 -15.42 2.51 -13.74
CA LEU A 9 -14.83 1.26 -14.24
C LEU A 9 -13.94 0.56 -13.19
N VAL A 10 -13.84 1.11 -11.97
CA VAL A 10 -13.12 0.48 -10.86
C VAL A 10 -14.08 0.28 -9.68
N PRO A 11 -14.35 -0.97 -9.25
CA PRO A 11 -15.19 -1.20 -8.09
C PRO A 11 -14.52 -0.61 -6.83
N PRO A 12 -15.27 0.11 -5.97
CA PRO A 12 -14.76 0.76 -4.74
C PRO A 12 -14.24 -0.23 -3.69
N SER A 13 -14.26 -1.53 -3.99
CA SER A 13 -13.65 -2.58 -3.18
C SER A 13 -12.13 -2.66 -3.32
N LYS A 14 -11.53 -2.09 -4.37
CA LYS A 14 -10.09 -2.24 -4.65
C LYS A 14 -9.23 -1.02 -4.35
N VAL A 15 -9.84 0.11 -4.04
CA VAL A 15 -9.10 1.36 -3.77
C VAL A 15 -8.33 1.24 -2.45
N GLY A 16 -7.11 1.77 -2.44
CA GLY A 16 -6.35 1.99 -1.21
C GLY A 16 -5.75 3.39 -1.16
N LYS A 17 -5.14 3.72 -0.02
CA LYS A 17 -4.59 5.06 0.21
C LYS A 17 -3.33 5.06 1.06
N TRP A 18 -2.36 5.86 0.65
CA TRP A 18 -1.28 6.35 1.51
C TRP A 18 -1.82 7.44 2.43
N MET A 19 -1.50 7.34 3.72
CA MET A 19 -1.95 8.30 4.75
C MET A 19 -0.77 9.13 5.24
N LEU A 20 -0.82 10.44 4.98
CA LEU A 20 0.18 11.41 5.39
C LEU A 20 -0.40 12.33 6.47
N PHE A 21 0.32 12.47 7.58
CA PHE A 21 -0.08 13.33 8.70
C PHE A 21 0.92 14.49 8.85
N LEU A 22 0.42 15.70 8.66
CA LEU A 22 1.20 16.93 8.56
C LEU A 22 0.76 17.95 9.61
N SER A 23 1.69 18.84 9.97
CA SER A 23 1.35 20.01 10.76
C SER A 23 0.61 21.05 9.91
N GLN A 24 -0.02 22.03 10.58
CA GLN A 24 -0.67 23.16 9.92
C GLN A 24 0.30 23.99 9.04
N ALA A 25 1.57 24.07 9.42
CA ALA A 25 2.58 24.80 8.65
C ALA A 25 2.91 24.12 7.31
N GLU A 26 2.82 22.79 7.26
CA GLU A 26 3.23 21.99 6.10
C GLU A 26 2.06 21.70 5.14
N VAL A 27 0.84 21.54 5.68
CA VAL A 27 -0.30 20.97 4.94
C VAL A 27 -0.63 21.72 3.65
N ASN A 28 -0.63 23.06 3.67
CA ASN A 28 -1.01 23.87 2.50
C ASN A 28 -0.01 23.72 1.35
N GLN A 29 1.29 23.76 1.67
CA GLN A 29 2.35 23.62 0.67
C GLN A 29 2.32 22.20 0.06
N VAL A 30 2.18 21.18 0.91
CA VAL A 30 2.12 19.79 0.43
C VAL A 30 0.85 19.54 -0.38
N TRP A 31 -0.29 20.08 0.04
CA TRP A 31 -1.55 19.97 -0.69
C TRP A 31 -1.46 20.57 -2.09
N LYS A 32 -0.83 21.74 -2.23
CA LYS A 32 -0.60 22.36 -3.54
C LYS A 32 0.21 21.44 -4.47
N LYS A 33 1.33 20.89 -3.99
CA LYS A 33 2.16 19.95 -4.76
C LYS A 33 1.38 18.71 -5.21
N ILE A 34 0.52 18.18 -4.34
CA ILE A 34 -0.32 17.02 -4.66
C ILE A 34 -1.35 17.37 -5.75
N LYS A 35 -1.96 18.56 -5.67
CA LYS A 35 -2.90 19.03 -6.69
C LYS A 35 -2.24 19.19 -8.06
N GLU A 36 -1.05 19.77 -8.11
CA GLU A 36 -0.25 19.88 -9.33
C GLU A 36 0.09 18.49 -9.89
N ALA A 37 0.60 17.59 -9.05
CA ALA A 37 0.93 16.22 -9.46
C ALA A 37 -0.29 15.43 -9.98
N ILE A 38 -1.50 15.69 -9.48
CA ILE A 38 -2.72 15.08 -10.01
C ILE A 38 -3.06 15.66 -11.40
N MET A 39 -2.95 16.97 -11.57
CA MET A 39 -3.20 17.62 -12.86
C MET A 39 -2.23 17.16 -13.95
N GLU A 40 -0.98 16.88 -13.56
CA GLU A 40 0.08 16.36 -14.43
C GLU A 40 -0.03 14.83 -14.69
N GLY A 41 -0.96 14.15 -14.01
CA GLY A 41 -1.17 12.71 -14.17
C GLY A 41 -0.17 11.83 -13.41
N HIS A 42 0.65 12.39 -12.52
CA HIS A 42 1.58 11.65 -11.68
C HIS A 42 0.90 10.94 -10.49
N LEU A 43 -0.22 11.49 -10.02
CA LEU A 43 -1.04 10.92 -8.95
C LEU A 43 -2.49 10.79 -9.43
N TRP A 44 -3.19 9.75 -8.97
CA TRP A 44 -4.58 9.53 -9.40
C TRP A 44 -5.59 10.42 -8.69
N ASN A 45 -5.63 10.39 -7.35
CA ASN A 45 -6.60 11.16 -6.57
C ASN A 45 -6.11 11.42 -5.15
N SER A 46 -6.66 12.43 -4.48
CA SER A 46 -6.34 12.75 -3.09
C SER A 46 -7.47 13.44 -2.34
N LYS A 47 -7.41 13.39 -1.01
CA LYS A 47 -8.29 14.14 -0.10
C LYS A 47 -7.48 14.70 1.07
N VAL A 48 -7.86 15.87 1.55
CA VAL A 48 -7.28 16.50 2.74
C VAL A 48 -8.37 16.68 3.79
N SER A 49 -8.05 16.45 5.06
CA SER A 49 -8.95 16.73 6.17
C SER A 49 -9.18 18.23 6.31
N THR A 50 -10.40 18.63 6.63
CA THR A 50 -10.72 20.02 6.99
C THR A 50 -10.07 20.41 8.30
N THR A 51 -9.78 21.70 8.47
CA THR A 51 -9.29 22.27 9.73
C THR A 51 -10.24 21.95 10.87
N ASP A 52 -9.69 21.43 11.96
CA ASP A 52 -10.35 21.25 13.24
C ASP A 52 -9.58 22.09 14.26
N PRO A 53 -10.21 23.06 14.96
CA PRO A 53 -9.55 23.91 15.95
C PRO A 53 -8.85 23.13 17.07
N THR A 54 -9.29 21.90 17.32
CA THR A 54 -8.74 21.02 18.37
C THR A 54 -7.65 20.09 17.86
N ASN A 55 -7.49 19.95 16.53
CA ASN A 55 -6.53 19.04 15.92
C ASN A 55 -5.41 19.80 15.20
N LEU A 56 -4.22 19.74 15.77
CA LEU A 56 -3.02 20.35 15.20
C LEU A 56 -2.44 19.55 14.02
N THR A 57 -3.01 18.37 13.72
CA THR A 57 -2.55 17.47 12.67
C THR A 57 -3.59 17.34 11.56
N TYR A 58 -3.14 17.50 10.33
CA TYR A 58 -3.94 17.36 9.12
C TYR A 58 -3.61 16.04 8.43
N ALA A 59 -4.65 15.34 7.99
CA ALA A 59 -4.50 14.11 7.22
C ALA A 59 -4.65 14.41 5.73
N ILE A 60 -3.67 14.00 4.92
CA ILE A 60 -3.79 13.92 3.47
C ILE A 60 -3.79 12.44 3.08
N MET A 61 -4.81 12.03 2.34
CA MET A 61 -4.96 10.70 1.77
C MET A 61 -4.63 10.77 0.28
N ILE A 62 -3.69 9.96 -0.18
CA ILE A 62 -3.31 9.83 -1.59
C ILE A 62 -3.73 8.44 -2.05
N TYR A 63 -4.59 8.36 -3.06
CA TYR A 63 -5.26 7.12 -3.46
C TYR A 63 -4.57 6.44 -4.64
N THR A 64 -4.64 5.10 -4.67
CA THR A 64 -4.39 4.30 -5.87
C THR A 64 -5.64 3.51 -6.25
N LYS A 65 -5.75 3.14 -7.53
CA LYS A 65 -6.97 2.51 -8.09
C LYS A 65 -7.16 1.07 -7.60
N ASP A 66 -6.07 0.32 -7.46
CA ASP A 66 -6.07 -1.07 -6.99
C ASP A 66 -4.96 -1.30 -5.97
N TYR A 67 -5.29 -1.72 -4.75
CA TYR A 67 -4.30 -2.05 -3.72
C TYR A 67 -3.52 -3.34 -4.02
N ASN A 68 -3.99 -4.15 -4.98
CA ASN A 68 -3.29 -5.35 -5.44
C ASN A 68 -2.26 -5.04 -6.52
N ASP A 69 -2.35 -3.87 -7.17
CA ASP A 69 -1.32 -3.36 -8.06
C ASP A 69 -0.16 -2.79 -7.21
N VAL A 70 0.70 -3.69 -6.74
CA VAL A 70 1.83 -3.33 -5.88
C VAL A 70 2.79 -2.39 -6.59
N ASP A 71 2.90 -2.48 -7.92
CA ASP A 71 3.79 -1.62 -8.69
C ASP A 71 3.23 -0.18 -8.72
N ASP A 72 1.92 0.03 -8.91
CA ASP A 72 1.28 1.36 -8.78
C ASP A 72 1.42 1.94 -7.35
N VAL A 73 1.24 1.09 -6.32
CA VAL A 73 1.42 1.50 -4.92
C VAL A 73 2.85 1.95 -4.63
N ILE A 74 3.85 1.25 -5.17
CA ILE A 74 5.28 1.59 -5.02
C ILE A 74 5.64 2.83 -5.85
N ASN A 75 5.19 2.92 -7.11
CA ASN A 75 5.45 4.07 -7.97
C ASN A 75 4.88 5.35 -7.36
N THR A 76 3.67 5.27 -6.79
CA THR A 76 3.08 6.36 -6.02
C THR A 76 3.99 6.75 -4.85
N LEU A 77 4.43 5.79 -4.04
CA LEU A 77 5.33 6.06 -2.90
C LEU A 77 6.65 6.72 -3.34
N GLU A 78 7.28 6.21 -4.40
CA GLU A 78 8.53 6.74 -4.94
C GLU A 78 8.38 8.17 -5.45
N TYR A 79 7.26 8.48 -6.10
CA TYR A 79 6.93 9.84 -6.48
C TYR A 79 6.83 10.76 -5.25
N LEU A 80 6.13 10.32 -4.20
CA LEU A 80 5.99 11.11 -2.97
C LEU A 80 7.35 11.36 -2.30
N GLU A 81 8.26 10.39 -2.33
CA GLU A 81 9.61 10.51 -1.76
C GLU A 81 10.50 11.45 -2.59
N ARG A 82 10.56 11.26 -3.90
CA ARG A 82 11.41 12.05 -4.81
C ARG A 82 11.02 13.53 -4.86
N THR A 83 9.73 13.84 -4.70
CA THR A 83 9.22 15.24 -4.74
C THR A 83 9.20 15.92 -3.36
N GLY A 84 9.57 15.19 -2.30
CA GLY A 84 9.50 15.68 -0.93
C GLY A 84 8.07 15.92 -0.43
N ILE A 85 7.05 15.34 -1.08
CA ILE A 85 5.67 15.34 -0.57
C ILE A 85 5.59 14.50 0.71
N LYS A 86 6.25 13.35 0.72
CA LYS A 86 6.47 12.55 1.93
C LYS A 86 7.77 13.03 2.60
N PRO A 87 7.73 13.46 3.88
CA PRO A 87 8.94 13.76 4.63
C PRO A 87 9.86 12.53 4.74
N ALA A 88 11.17 12.74 4.54
CA ALA A 88 12.16 11.65 4.49
C ALA A 88 12.20 10.83 5.79
N ASN A 89 12.01 11.48 6.93
CA ASN A 89 12.06 10.88 8.27
C ASN A 89 10.73 10.29 8.76
N LYS A 90 9.65 10.34 7.96
CA LYS A 90 8.33 9.80 8.35
C LYS A 90 8.03 8.49 7.62
N ILE A 91 7.56 7.50 8.38
CA ILE A 91 6.95 6.30 7.83
C ILE A 91 5.46 6.58 7.63
N ILE A 92 4.98 6.39 6.40
CA ILE A 92 3.54 6.49 6.09
C ILE A 92 2.94 5.09 5.93
N LYS A 93 1.66 4.98 6.25
CA LYS A 93 0.92 3.71 6.20
C LYS A 93 -0.02 3.68 5.00
N TYR A 94 -0.22 2.49 4.46
CA TYR A 94 -1.16 2.25 3.37
C TYR A 94 -2.35 1.42 3.86
N LYS A 95 -3.57 1.92 3.62
CA LYS A 95 -4.81 1.31 4.12
C LYS A 95 -5.84 1.15 3.00
N THR A 96 -6.51 0.00 2.95
CA THR A 96 -7.59 -0.24 1.98
C THR A 96 -8.86 0.52 2.35
N ASP A 97 -9.71 0.83 1.37
CA ASP A 97 -11.06 1.35 1.66
C ASP A 97 -11.92 0.34 2.41
N GLU A 98 -11.71 -0.96 2.19
CA GLU A 98 -12.38 -2.03 2.92
C GLU A 98 -12.06 -2.00 4.42
N GLN A 99 -10.79 -1.82 4.81
CA GLN A 99 -10.41 -1.67 6.22
C GLN A 99 -11.07 -0.44 6.87
N THR A 100 -11.25 0.64 6.10
CA THR A 100 -12.00 1.81 6.57
C THR A 100 -13.49 1.50 6.74
N ARG A 101 -14.11 0.79 5.77
CA ARG A 101 -15.52 0.40 5.82
C ARG A 101 -15.82 -0.56 6.97
N ALA A 102 -14.88 -1.44 7.30
CA ALA A 102 -14.96 -2.37 8.42
C ALA A 102 -14.66 -1.71 9.79
N GLY A 103 -14.36 -0.41 9.84
CA GLY A 103 -14.09 0.30 11.10
C GLY A 103 -12.77 -0.10 11.76
N ILE A 104 -11.80 -0.62 11.00
CA ILE A 104 -10.51 -1.09 11.54
C ILE A 104 -9.59 0.11 11.70
N TYR A 105 -9.37 0.55 12.94
CA TYR A 105 -8.47 1.67 13.27
C TYR A 105 -7.30 1.22 14.17
N SER A 106 -6.30 2.09 14.32
CA SER A 106 -5.18 1.85 15.24
C SER A 106 -5.69 1.62 16.67
N GLY A 107 -5.08 0.67 17.39
CA GLY A 107 -5.49 0.29 18.75
C GLY A 107 -6.52 -0.85 18.81
N GLY A 108 -7.04 -1.29 17.66
CA GLY A 108 -7.87 -2.50 17.58
C GLY A 108 -7.07 -3.81 17.53
N LYS A 109 -7.78 -4.95 17.53
CA LYS A 109 -7.19 -6.30 17.42
C LYS A 109 -6.60 -6.61 16.03
N GLN A 110 -7.01 -5.87 15.01
CA GLN A 110 -6.63 -6.10 13.62
C GLN A 110 -5.64 -5.04 13.13
N ARG A 111 -4.75 -5.42 12.21
CA ARG A 111 -3.81 -4.47 11.60
C ARG A 111 -4.56 -3.46 10.74
N ALA A 112 -4.46 -2.18 11.09
CA ALA A 112 -5.13 -1.07 10.41
C ALA A 112 -4.42 -0.59 9.12
N SER A 113 -3.42 -1.33 8.63
CA SER A 113 -2.70 -1.05 7.37
C SER A 113 -2.16 -2.35 6.78
N ILE A 114 -2.11 -2.43 5.45
CA ILE A 114 -1.59 -3.60 4.71
C ILE A 114 -0.14 -3.41 4.24
N TYR A 115 0.29 -2.16 4.03
CA TYR A 115 1.67 -1.81 3.70
C TYR A 115 2.14 -0.61 4.51
N ASP A 116 3.46 -0.40 4.53
CA ASP A 116 4.08 0.83 4.94
C ASP A 116 5.29 1.17 4.07
N SER A 117 5.67 2.45 4.08
CA SER A 117 6.75 2.94 3.24
C SER A 117 8.12 2.35 3.57
N ALA A 118 8.30 1.80 4.77
CA ALA A 118 9.57 1.23 5.20
C ALA A 118 9.80 -0.17 4.61
N THR A 119 8.74 -0.96 4.45
CA THR A 119 8.86 -2.40 4.15
C THR A 119 8.39 -2.79 2.75
N ILE A 120 7.50 -2.02 2.11
CA ILE A 120 6.85 -2.44 0.86
C ILE A 120 7.83 -2.71 -0.28
N LYS A 121 8.86 -1.87 -0.43
CA LYS A 121 9.89 -2.04 -1.48
C LYS A 121 10.75 -3.27 -1.27
N GLN A 122 11.09 -3.59 -0.01
CA GLN A 122 11.82 -4.81 0.32
C GLN A 122 10.98 -6.05 0.04
N LYS A 123 9.70 -6.03 0.46
CA LYS A 123 8.77 -7.13 0.21
C LYS A 123 8.63 -7.44 -1.29
N ARG A 124 8.51 -6.41 -2.13
CA ARG A 124 8.41 -6.58 -3.60
C ARG A 124 9.67 -7.17 -4.20
N ARG A 125 10.86 -6.73 -3.76
CA ARG A 125 12.16 -7.29 -4.18
C ARG A 125 12.24 -8.78 -3.86
N SER A 126 11.96 -9.17 -2.61
CA SER A 126 11.98 -10.58 -2.22
C SER A 126 11.00 -11.46 -3.00
N GLN A 127 9.80 -10.95 -3.31
CA GLN A 127 8.83 -11.66 -4.16
C GLN A 127 9.33 -11.84 -5.60
N ASN A 128 9.96 -10.81 -6.17
CA ASN A 128 10.55 -10.89 -7.51
C ASN A 128 11.71 -11.88 -7.55
N ASP A 129 12.54 -11.90 -6.50
CA ASP A 129 13.67 -12.84 -6.39
C ASP A 129 13.17 -14.28 -6.32
N GLU A 130 12.15 -14.57 -5.49
CA GLU A 130 11.53 -15.90 -5.39
C GLU A 130 10.92 -16.35 -6.73
N LEU A 131 10.21 -15.47 -7.43
CA LEU A 131 9.67 -15.76 -8.76
C LEU A 131 10.77 -15.98 -9.80
N SER A 132 11.89 -15.26 -9.70
CA SER A 132 13.04 -15.44 -10.59
C SER A 132 13.76 -16.77 -10.35
N TRP A 133 13.83 -17.20 -9.09
CA TRP A 133 14.41 -18.47 -8.68
C TRP A 133 13.55 -19.62 -9.22
N ARG A 134 12.23 -19.58 -9.00
CA ARG A 134 11.28 -20.61 -9.50
C ARG A 134 11.33 -20.81 -11.00
N ARG A 135 11.55 -19.73 -11.78
CA ARG A 135 11.66 -19.81 -13.25
C ARG A 135 12.98 -20.42 -13.72
N ARG A 136 14.06 -20.31 -12.94
CA ARG A 136 15.36 -20.90 -13.27
C ARG A 136 15.41 -22.40 -13.02
N ASP A 137 14.69 -22.90 -12.02
CA ASP A 137 14.74 -24.32 -11.63
C ASP A 137 13.77 -25.24 -12.38
N GLY A 138 13.08 -24.76 -13.42
CA GLY A 138 12.30 -25.61 -14.33
C GLY A 138 11.14 -26.38 -13.69
N VAL A 139 10.69 -26.02 -12.48
CA VAL A 139 9.57 -26.70 -11.81
C VAL A 139 8.25 -26.26 -12.48
N SER A 140 7.85 -26.99 -13.52
CA SER A 140 6.52 -26.88 -14.13
C SER A 140 5.45 -27.20 -13.09
N ASN A 141 4.43 -26.35 -13.01
CA ASN A 141 3.26 -26.49 -12.13
C ASN A 141 2.68 -27.92 -12.14
N LEU A 142 2.96 -28.70 -11.11
CA LEU A 142 2.09 -29.79 -10.67
C LEU A 142 1.39 -29.30 -9.41
N ALA A 143 0.06 -29.35 -9.43
CA ALA A 143 -0.82 -28.96 -8.32
C ALA A 143 -0.39 -29.60 -6.99
N PRO A 144 -0.70 -28.99 -5.84
CA PRO A 144 -0.28 -29.54 -4.55
C PRO A 144 -1.07 -30.83 -4.28
N THR A 145 -0.47 -31.99 -4.59
CA THR A 145 -0.95 -33.26 -4.07
C THR A 145 -0.49 -33.35 -2.62
N THR A 146 -1.43 -33.14 -1.70
CA THR A 146 -1.29 -33.59 -0.32
C THR A 146 -0.94 -35.08 -0.31
N SER A 147 0.20 -35.47 0.26
CA SER A 147 0.27 -36.56 1.26
C SER A 147 1.69 -37.05 1.55
N ASN A 148 1.83 -37.49 2.80
CA ASN A 148 2.78 -38.48 3.32
C ASN A 148 4.18 -38.02 3.73
N TRP A 149 4.23 -37.47 4.95
CA TRP A 149 5.28 -37.85 5.90
C TRP A 149 5.17 -39.35 6.20
N ARG A 150 6.12 -40.16 5.73
CA ARG A 150 6.41 -41.49 6.30
C ARG A 150 7.87 -41.90 6.11
N THR A 151 8.57 -41.85 7.24
CA THR A 151 9.68 -42.67 7.75
C THR A 151 10.43 -43.64 6.83
N SER A 152 11.76 -43.56 6.85
CA SER A 152 12.66 -44.72 6.81
C SER A 152 13.99 -44.37 7.50
N TYR A 153 14.17 -44.85 8.74
CA TYR A 153 15.10 -45.93 9.10
C TYR A 153 16.59 -45.62 8.82
N ASN A 154 17.27 -45.20 9.89
CA ASN A 154 18.72 -45.12 9.95
C ASN A 154 19.26 -46.50 10.32
N SER A 155 20.04 -47.12 9.44
CA SER A 155 20.84 -48.30 9.77
C SER A 155 22.26 -48.08 9.27
N ARG A 156 23.16 -47.68 10.19
CA ARG A 156 24.62 -47.80 10.01
C ARG A 156 25.32 -47.95 11.37
N ARG A 157 26.06 -49.08 11.47
CA ARG A 157 27.31 -49.31 12.23
C ARG A 157 27.12 -49.41 13.76
N ASN A 158 27.67 -50.38 14.48
CA ASN A 158 28.73 -51.37 14.25
C ASN A 158 28.33 -52.69 14.89
#